data_AF-A0A7X1IKC4-F1
#
_entry.id   AF-A0A7X1IKC4-F1
#
_cell.length_a   1.000
_cell.length_b   1.000
_cell.length_c   1.000
_cell.angle_alpha   90.00
_cell.angle_beta   90.00
_cell.angle_gamma   90.00
#
_symmetry.space_group_name_H-M   'P 1'
#
loop_
_entity.id
_entity.type
_entity.pdbx_description
1 polymer ?
#
loop_
_entity_poly.entity_id
_entity_poly.type
_entity_poly.pdbx_seq_one_letter_code
_entity_poly.pdbx_strand_id
1 'polypeptide(L)'
;MTTPVRDSPLALTVLALLHQQPLHPYGIQRLLKQWGKDKVVNVSQRASLYRTIERLCQAGLITVQETGRDQAYPERTVYALSDEGRRVAREWLDEMLAVPRQEFPRFPAALSNLMMAAPDEAAAALRRRADTLTRTLKELDAELADQTDAFPRVTALETEYLRAVTEAEERWIRSILNDLRTGHLTWTPAADPPDPGPSDA
;
A
#
# COMPACT_ATOMS: atom_id res chain seq x y z
N MET A 1 -19.91 13.78 -22.04
CA MET A 1 -18.78 14.16 -21.17
C MET A 1 -18.33 12.91 -20.45
N THR A 2 -17.23 12.30 -20.86
CA THR A 2 -16.66 11.12 -20.22
C THR A 2 -16.16 11.51 -18.83
N THR A 3 -16.65 10.86 -17.78
CA THR A 3 -16.17 11.04 -16.41
C THR A 3 -14.65 10.82 -16.38
N PRO A 4 -13.84 11.76 -15.87
CA PRO A 4 -12.39 11.58 -15.81
C PRO A 4 -12.07 10.34 -14.98
N VAL A 5 -11.24 9.46 -15.54
CA VAL A 5 -10.78 8.26 -14.84
C VAL A 5 -9.94 8.69 -13.66
N ARG A 6 -10.40 8.35 -12.44
CA ARG A 6 -9.61 8.58 -11.22
C ARG A 6 -8.34 7.74 -11.22
N ASP A 7 -7.25 8.34 -10.82
CA ASP A 7 -6.00 7.67 -10.52
C ASP A 7 -6.20 6.63 -9.40
N SER A 8 -5.42 5.56 -9.46
CA SER A 8 -5.31 4.60 -8.36
C SER A 8 -3.98 3.86 -8.47
N PRO A 9 -3.42 3.34 -7.36
CA PRO A 9 -2.18 2.57 -7.41
C PRO A 9 -2.26 1.42 -8.42
N LEU A 10 -3.38 0.69 -8.46
CA LEU A 10 -3.59 -0.39 -9.42
C LEU A 10 -3.63 0.10 -10.87
N ALA A 11 -4.29 1.23 -11.14
CA ALA A 11 -4.38 1.78 -12.48
C ALA A 11 -3.01 2.23 -13.00
N LEU A 12 -2.23 2.94 -12.17
CA LEU A 12 -0.87 3.34 -12.53
C LEU A 12 0.02 2.13 -12.81
N THR A 13 -0.02 1.10 -11.96
CA THR A 13 0.78 -0.12 -12.18
C THR A 13 0.38 -0.87 -13.44
N VAL A 14 -0.91 -0.94 -13.79
CA VAL A 14 -1.37 -1.53 -15.06
C VAL A 14 -0.82 -0.75 -16.26
N LEU A 15 -0.89 0.59 -16.24
CA LEU A 15 -0.35 1.42 -17.32
C LEU A 15 1.18 1.26 -17.42
N ALA A 16 1.89 1.19 -16.29
CA ALA A 16 3.34 0.98 -16.25
C ALA A 16 3.75 -0.39 -16.83
N LEU A 17 2.98 -1.46 -16.56
CA LEU A 17 3.22 -2.78 -17.15
C LEU A 17 3.00 -2.76 -18.67
N LEU A 18 1.91 -2.15 -19.12
CA LEU A 18 1.59 -2.01 -20.53
C LEU A 18 2.53 -1.06 -21.28
N HIS A 19 3.21 -0.17 -20.58
CA HIS A 19 4.27 0.66 -21.14
C HIS A 19 5.46 -0.17 -21.63
N GLN A 20 5.76 -1.27 -20.93
CA GLN A 20 6.87 -2.16 -21.28
C GLN A 20 6.52 -3.07 -22.45
N GLN A 21 5.32 -3.67 -22.45
CA GLN A 21 4.85 -4.51 -23.54
C GLN A 21 3.32 -4.69 -23.50
N PRO A 22 2.67 -4.96 -24.64
CA PRO A 22 1.27 -5.37 -24.67
C PRO A 22 1.05 -6.68 -23.90
N LEU A 23 0.00 -6.75 -23.09
CA LEU A 23 -0.27 -7.90 -22.23
C LEU A 23 -1.75 -8.29 -22.21
N HIS A 24 -1.99 -9.60 -22.13
CA HIS A 24 -3.29 -10.13 -21.73
C HIS A 24 -3.53 -9.91 -20.22
N PRO A 25 -4.78 -9.76 -19.73
CA PRO A 25 -5.08 -9.58 -18.30
C PRO A 25 -4.43 -10.62 -17.38
N TYR A 26 -4.34 -11.88 -17.82
CA TYR A 26 -3.64 -12.92 -17.07
C TYR A 26 -2.13 -12.66 -16.93
N GLY A 27 -1.49 -12.14 -17.96
CA GLY A 27 -0.07 -11.75 -17.93
C GLY A 27 0.16 -10.59 -16.96
N ILE A 28 -0.72 -9.60 -16.97
CA ILE A 28 -0.72 -8.48 -16.00
C ILE A 28 -0.84 -9.03 -14.58
N GLN A 29 -1.81 -9.91 -14.33
CA GLN A 29 -2.00 -10.53 -13.02
C GLN A 29 -0.75 -11.32 -12.55
N ARG A 30 -0.11 -12.05 -13.46
CA ARG A 30 1.09 -12.83 -13.16
C ARG A 30 2.27 -11.93 -12.79
N LEU A 31 2.51 -10.88 -13.58
CA LEU A 31 3.62 -9.93 -13.34
C LEU A 31 3.41 -9.13 -12.05
N LEU A 32 2.18 -8.71 -11.75
CA LEU A 32 1.87 -8.03 -10.49
C LEU A 32 2.25 -8.87 -9.27
N LYS A 33 2.00 -10.19 -9.31
CA LYS A 33 2.42 -11.12 -8.24
C LYS A 33 3.94 -11.33 -8.23
N GLN A 34 4.54 -11.49 -9.40
CA GLN A 34 5.96 -11.79 -9.54
C GLN A 34 6.85 -10.63 -9.04
N TRP A 35 6.41 -9.39 -9.21
CA TRP A 35 7.16 -8.20 -8.77
C TRP A 35 6.87 -7.78 -7.34
N GLY A 36 6.20 -8.63 -6.54
CA GLY A 36 5.88 -8.30 -5.14
C GLY A 36 4.98 -7.06 -4.98
N LYS A 37 4.26 -6.66 -6.05
CA LYS A 37 3.39 -5.48 -6.02
C LYS A 37 2.14 -5.69 -5.17
N ASP A 38 1.92 -6.90 -4.64
CA ASP A 38 0.96 -7.15 -3.58
C ASP A 38 1.32 -6.46 -2.25
N LYS A 39 2.58 -6.05 -2.06
CA LYS A 39 3.02 -5.21 -0.94
C LYS A 39 2.54 -3.74 -1.04
N VAL A 40 2.30 -3.23 -2.25
CA VAL A 40 1.98 -1.80 -2.50
C VAL A 40 0.64 -1.57 -3.21
N VAL A 41 0.08 -2.59 -3.84
CA VAL A 41 -1.20 -2.53 -4.55
C VAL A 41 -2.04 -3.73 -4.15
N ASN A 42 -3.31 -3.49 -3.82
CA ASN A 42 -4.25 -4.57 -3.58
C ASN A 42 -4.60 -5.30 -4.90
N VAL A 43 -3.82 -6.33 -5.20
CA VAL A 43 -4.01 -7.24 -6.35
C VAL A 43 -4.71 -8.54 -5.96
N SER A 44 -5.10 -8.70 -4.70
CA SER A 44 -5.76 -9.90 -4.19
C SER A 44 -7.15 -10.11 -4.81
N GLN A 45 -7.79 -9.03 -5.27
CA GLN A 45 -9.12 -9.09 -5.90
C GLN A 45 -9.02 -9.09 -7.42
N ARG A 46 -9.12 -10.28 -8.04
CA ARG A 46 -9.20 -10.43 -9.51
C ARG A 46 -10.22 -9.50 -10.14
N ALA A 47 -11.40 -9.39 -9.53
CA ALA A 47 -12.46 -8.51 -10.01
C ALA A 47 -12.06 -7.03 -10.08
N SER A 48 -11.17 -6.57 -9.19
CA SER A 48 -10.66 -5.19 -9.22
C SER A 48 -9.76 -4.93 -10.43
N LEU A 49 -8.92 -5.90 -10.80
CA LEU A 49 -8.05 -5.80 -11.97
C LEU A 49 -8.86 -5.70 -13.27
N TYR A 50 -9.83 -6.61 -13.47
CA TYR A 50 -10.65 -6.59 -14.68
C TYR A 50 -11.46 -5.29 -14.81
N ARG A 51 -12.09 -4.82 -13.72
CA ARG A 51 -12.77 -3.51 -13.71
C ARG A 51 -11.83 -2.35 -14.01
N THR A 52 -10.59 -2.42 -13.51
CA THR A 52 -9.58 -1.38 -13.78
C THR A 52 -9.21 -1.37 -15.25
N ILE A 53 -8.94 -2.54 -15.85
CA ILE A 53 -8.63 -2.67 -17.29
C ILE A 53 -9.80 -2.15 -18.13
N GLU A 54 -11.03 -2.56 -17.82
CA GLU A 54 -12.23 -2.08 -18.52
C GLU A 54 -12.35 -0.56 -18.48
N ARG A 55 -12.20 0.04 -17.28
CA ARG A 55 -12.25 1.50 -17.10
C ARG A 55 -11.14 2.23 -17.87
N LEU A 56 -9.92 1.70 -17.85
CA LEU A 56 -8.79 2.27 -18.61
C LEU A 56 -9.05 2.19 -20.12
N CYS A 57 -9.66 1.11 -20.59
CA CYS A 57 -10.00 0.91 -22.00
C CYS A 57 -11.14 1.84 -22.44
N GLN A 58 -12.20 1.96 -21.64
CA GLN A 58 -13.32 2.89 -21.90
C GLN A 58 -12.87 4.34 -21.97
N ALA A 59 -11.80 4.69 -21.26
CA ALA A 59 -11.20 6.02 -21.28
C ALA A 59 -10.13 6.23 -22.35
N GLY A 60 -9.87 5.23 -23.20
CA GLY A 60 -8.88 5.31 -24.27
C GLY A 60 -7.43 5.35 -23.79
N LEU A 61 -7.16 5.03 -22.52
CA LEU A 61 -5.79 4.97 -21.97
C LEU A 61 -5.08 3.67 -22.38
N ILE A 62 -5.85 2.63 -22.71
CA ILE A 62 -5.36 1.39 -23.30
C ILE A 62 -6.25 1.01 -24.48
N THR A 63 -5.70 0.29 -25.45
CA THR A 63 -6.41 -0.17 -26.64
C THR A 63 -6.29 -1.68 -26.78
N VAL A 64 -7.30 -2.31 -27.38
CA VAL A 64 -7.22 -3.73 -27.75
C VAL A 64 -6.30 -3.88 -28.95
N GLN A 65 -5.31 -4.75 -28.83
CA GLN A 65 -4.45 -5.21 -29.92
C GLN A 65 -4.81 -6.68 -30.21
N GLU A 66 -5.49 -6.93 -31.32
CA GLU A 66 -5.74 -8.30 -31.77
C GLU A 66 -4.48 -8.87 -32.41
N THR A 67 -3.83 -9.81 -31.73
CA THR A 67 -2.82 -10.66 -32.36
C THR A 67 -3.46 -12.02 -32.63
N GLY A 68 -3.75 -12.29 -33.91
CA GLY A 68 -3.96 -13.60 -34.55
C GLY A 68 -4.62 -14.74 -33.75
N ARG A 69 -5.74 -15.25 -34.25
CA ARG A 69 -6.38 -16.50 -33.81
C ARG A 69 -5.39 -17.67 -33.87
N ASP A 70 -5.00 -18.18 -32.71
CA ASP A 70 -4.51 -19.56 -32.60
C ASP A 70 -5.74 -20.48 -32.58
N GLN A 71 -5.85 -21.39 -33.55
CA GLN A 71 -7.04 -22.22 -33.81
C GLN A 71 -7.45 -23.17 -32.65
N ALA A 72 -6.72 -23.16 -31.52
CA ALA A 72 -6.92 -24.07 -30.40
C ALA A 72 -7.32 -23.38 -29.06
N TYR A 73 -7.45 -22.05 -28.99
CA TYR A 73 -7.82 -21.36 -27.74
C TYR A 73 -8.70 -20.11 -27.99
N PRO A 74 -9.71 -19.82 -27.14
CA PRO A 74 -10.55 -18.64 -27.31
C PRO A 74 -9.73 -17.35 -27.25
N GLU A 75 -10.13 -16.38 -28.08
CA GLU A 75 -9.49 -15.10 -28.36
C GLU A 75 -8.88 -14.45 -27.10
N ARG A 76 -7.55 -14.34 -27.03
CA ARG A 76 -6.85 -13.62 -25.95
C ARG A 76 -6.76 -12.14 -26.33
N THR A 77 -7.70 -11.33 -25.86
CA THR A 77 -7.62 -9.86 -25.96
C THR A 77 -6.34 -9.36 -25.29
N VAL A 78 -5.37 -8.92 -26.09
CA VAL A 78 -4.16 -8.25 -25.60
C VAL A 78 -4.44 -6.77 -25.53
N TYR A 79 -4.04 -6.12 -24.44
CA TYR A 79 -4.14 -4.68 -24.31
C TYR A 79 -2.78 -4.05 -24.55
N ALA A 80 -2.77 -2.90 -25.23
CA ALA A 80 -1.60 -2.06 -25.45
C ALA A 80 -1.84 -0.67 -24.85
N LEU A 81 -0.77 -0.02 -24.40
CA LEU A 81 -0.83 1.34 -23.90
C LEU A 81 -0.97 2.34 -25.07
N SER A 82 -1.95 3.25 -25.00
CA SER A 82 -2.09 4.33 -25.97
C SER A 82 -1.14 5.51 -25.69
N ASP A 83 -0.98 6.43 -26.64
CA ASP A 83 -0.19 7.65 -26.42
C ASP A 83 -0.77 8.51 -25.30
N GLU A 84 -2.09 8.61 -25.23
CA GLU A 84 -2.81 9.27 -24.15
C GLU A 84 -2.60 8.55 -22.81
N GLY A 85 -2.63 7.21 -22.81
CA GLY A 85 -2.29 6.40 -21.65
C GLY A 85 -0.87 6.64 -21.13
N ARG A 86 0.11 6.83 -22.03
CA ARG A 86 1.50 7.19 -21.65
C ARG A 86 1.55 8.56 -20.98
N ARG A 87 0.83 9.56 -21.52
CA ARG A 87 0.78 10.90 -20.94
C ARG A 87 0.15 10.88 -19.55
N VAL A 88 -1.03 10.29 -19.43
CA VAL A 88 -1.79 10.20 -18.17
C VAL A 88 -1.04 9.39 -17.11
N ALA A 89 -0.35 8.31 -17.49
CA ALA A 89 0.47 7.54 -16.54
C ALA A 89 1.59 8.38 -15.91
N ARG A 90 2.24 9.27 -16.68
CA ARG A 90 3.27 10.17 -16.14
C ARG A 90 2.67 11.23 -15.24
N GLU A 91 1.52 11.78 -15.58
CA GLU A 91 0.81 12.76 -14.75
C GLU A 91 0.37 12.15 -13.41
N TRP A 92 -0.17 10.93 -13.43
CA TRP A 92 -0.52 10.23 -12.20
C TRP A 92 0.71 9.87 -11.38
N LEU A 93 1.82 9.48 -12.01
CA LEU A 93 3.07 9.21 -11.29
C LEU A 93 3.58 10.48 -10.60
N ASP A 94 3.62 11.60 -11.30
CA ASP A 94 4.05 12.89 -10.76
C ASP A 94 3.16 13.34 -9.59
N GLU A 95 1.84 13.31 -9.78
CA GLU A 95 0.87 13.64 -8.73
C GLU A 95 1.01 12.73 -7.50
N MET A 96 1.15 11.42 -7.69
CA MET A 96 1.32 10.46 -6.57
C MET A 96 2.64 10.65 -5.81
N LEU A 97 3.69 11.11 -6.49
CA LEU A 97 4.98 11.40 -5.86
C LEU A 97 4.97 12.77 -5.14
N ALA A 98 4.31 13.76 -5.73
CA ALA A 98 4.37 15.15 -5.28
C ALA A 98 3.31 15.50 -4.23
N VAL A 99 2.13 14.87 -4.28
CA VAL A 99 0.96 15.27 -3.48
C VAL A 99 0.57 14.16 -2.52
N PRO A 100 0.88 14.29 -1.21
CA PRO A 100 0.40 13.38 -0.20
C PRO A 100 -1.14 13.41 -0.15
N ARG A 101 -1.78 12.28 -0.43
CA ARG A 101 -3.23 12.14 -0.25
C ARG A 101 -3.56 11.64 1.14
N GLN A 102 -4.74 12.05 1.63
CA GLN A 102 -5.27 11.50 2.86
C GLN A 102 -5.65 10.03 2.63
N GLU A 103 -4.79 9.14 3.10
CA GLU A 103 -5.10 7.73 3.21
C GLU A 103 -5.89 7.48 4.49
N PHE A 104 -6.67 6.39 4.51
CA PHE A 104 -7.36 5.91 5.70
C PHE A 104 -6.85 4.52 6.07
N PRO A 105 -5.60 4.39 6.58
CA PRO A 105 -5.04 3.09 6.90
C PRO A 105 -5.77 2.47 8.11
N ARG A 106 -5.87 1.14 8.11
CA ARG A 106 -6.64 0.40 9.13
C ARG A 106 -6.08 0.55 10.54
N PHE A 107 -4.76 0.67 10.68
CA PHE A 107 -4.11 0.71 11.99
C PHE A 107 -4.37 2.03 12.75
N PRO A 108 -4.16 3.22 12.17
CA PRO A 108 -4.60 4.49 12.77
C PRO A 108 -6.10 4.52 13.10
N ALA A 109 -6.96 3.94 12.25
CA ALA A 109 -8.38 3.81 12.56
C ALA A 109 -8.64 2.94 13.80
N ALA A 110 -7.93 1.82 13.95
CA ALA A 110 -8.00 1.00 15.16
C ALA A 110 -7.48 1.73 16.40
N LEU A 111 -6.36 2.46 16.29
CA LEU A 111 -5.82 3.29 17.36
C LEU A 111 -6.79 4.38 17.81
N SER A 112 -7.51 5.00 16.86
CA SER A 112 -8.53 6.01 17.14
C SER A 112 -9.70 5.46 17.96
N ASN A 113 -9.85 4.13 18.01
CA ASN A 113 -10.89 3.42 18.74
C ASN A 113 -10.30 2.49 19.82
N LEU A 114 -9.04 2.70 20.22
CA LEU A 114 -8.32 1.82 21.15
C LEU A 114 -9.00 1.70 22.52
N MET A 115 -9.74 2.74 22.93
CA MET A 115 -10.54 2.77 24.16
C MET A 115 -11.59 1.66 24.25
N MET A 116 -11.94 1.02 23.14
CA MET A 116 -12.87 -0.14 23.12
C MET A 116 -12.25 -1.43 23.69
N ALA A 117 -10.92 -1.53 23.77
CA ALA A 117 -10.22 -2.70 24.28
C ALA A 117 -9.71 -2.43 25.71
N ALA A 118 -9.62 -3.48 26.54
CA ALA A 118 -8.93 -3.38 27.81
C ALA A 118 -7.41 -3.20 27.61
N PRO A 119 -6.66 -2.63 28.58
CA PRO A 119 -5.22 -2.36 28.41
C PRO A 119 -4.39 -3.60 28.06
N ASP A 120 -4.71 -4.76 28.64
CA ASP A 120 -4.06 -6.03 28.40
C ASP A 120 -4.38 -6.62 27.01
N GLU A 121 -5.63 -6.48 26.55
CA GLU A 121 -6.06 -6.83 25.20
C GLU A 121 -5.35 -5.98 24.14
N ALA A 122 -5.29 -4.67 24.37
CA ALA A 122 -4.57 -3.72 23.53
C ALA A 122 -3.07 -4.07 23.46
N ALA A 123 -2.44 -4.32 24.62
CA ALA A 123 -1.04 -4.73 24.68
C ALA A 123 -0.79 -6.05 23.92
N ALA A 124 -1.66 -7.04 24.06
CA ALA A 124 -1.54 -8.32 23.36
C ALA A 124 -1.66 -8.15 21.84
N ALA A 125 -2.60 -7.32 21.37
CA ALA A 125 -2.76 -7.02 19.94
C ALA A 125 -1.56 -6.28 19.36
N LEU A 126 -1.07 -5.25 20.06
CA LEU A 126 0.11 -4.48 19.67
C LEU A 126 1.38 -5.36 19.63
N ARG A 127 1.51 -6.33 20.54
CA ARG A 127 2.64 -7.27 20.54
C ARG A 127 2.64 -8.16 19.30
N ARG A 128 1.50 -8.76 18.95
CA ARG A 128 1.37 -9.56 17.72
C ARG A 128 1.71 -8.74 16.48
N ARG A 129 1.31 -7.47 16.45
CA ARG A 129 1.66 -6.54 15.37
C ARG A 129 3.16 -6.28 15.32
N ALA A 130 3.80 -5.94 16.45
CA ALA A 130 5.24 -5.74 16.53
C ALA A 130 6.02 -6.97 16.04
N ASP A 131 5.65 -8.18 16.47
CA ASP A 131 6.31 -9.41 16.03
C ASP A 131 6.18 -9.64 14.51
N THR A 132 5.06 -9.20 13.93
CA THR A 132 4.83 -9.26 12.48
C THR A 132 5.72 -8.26 11.75
N LEU A 133 5.79 -7.02 12.23
CA LEU A 133 6.66 -5.99 11.68
C LEU A 133 8.15 -6.39 11.76
N THR A 134 8.59 -7.02 12.85
CA THR A 134 9.95 -7.56 12.96
C THR A 134 10.26 -8.60 11.88
N ARG A 135 9.31 -9.49 11.57
CA ARG A 135 9.49 -10.46 10.48
C ARG A 135 9.55 -9.76 9.12
N THR A 136 8.66 -8.81 8.88
CA THR A 136 8.65 -8.00 7.65
C THR A 136 9.94 -7.21 7.46
N LEU A 137 10.51 -6.63 8.53
CA LEU A 137 11.81 -5.95 8.46
C LEU A 137 12.92 -6.90 8.01
N LYS A 138 12.98 -8.12 8.56
CA LYS A 138 13.97 -9.12 8.14
C LYS A 138 13.82 -9.52 6.67
N GLU A 139 12.59 -9.63 6.19
CA GLU A 139 12.30 -9.93 4.78
C GLU A 139 12.76 -8.77 3.87
N LEU A 140 12.50 -7.52 4.25
CA LEU A 140 12.93 -6.34 3.51
C LEU A 140 14.45 -6.15 3.55
N ASP A 141 15.09 -6.43 4.69
CA ASP A 141 16.55 -6.41 4.83
C ASP A 141 17.21 -7.45 3.89
N ALA A 142 16.65 -8.66 3.83
CA ALA A 142 17.12 -9.70 2.91
C ALA A 142 16.92 -9.28 1.44
N GLU A 143 15.76 -8.72 1.10
CA GLU A 143 15.47 -8.24 -0.27
C GLU A 143 16.44 -7.13 -0.71
N LEU A 144 16.80 -6.21 0.19
CA LEU A 144 17.79 -5.17 -0.08
C LEU A 144 19.22 -5.74 -0.16
N ALA A 145 19.55 -6.75 0.62
CA ALA A 145 20.86 -7.40 0.58
C ALA A 145 21.08 -8.24 -0.69
N ASP A 146 20.02 -8.82 -1.24
CA ASP A 146 20.04 -9.59 -2.49
C ASP A 146 20.11 -8.70 -3.75
N GLN A 147 19.99 -7.38 -3.59
CA GLN A 147 20.16 -6.47 -4.72
C GLN A 147 21.60 -6.49 -5.21
N THR A 148 21.73 -6.72 -6.51
CA THR A 148 23.01 -6.74 -7.20
C THR A 148 23.28 -5.39 -7.85
N ASP A 149 24.56 -5.04 -8.02
CA ASP A 149 24.99 -3.83 -8.76
C ASP A 149 24.55 -3.81 -10.24
N ALA A 150 23.94 -4.90 -10.73
CA ALA A 150 23.40 -5.01 -12.09
C ALA A 150 22.16 -4.13 -12.32
N PHE A 151 21.47 -3.69 -11.26
CA PHE A 151 20.30 -2.82 -11.36
C PHE A 151 20.55 -1.46 -10.68
N PRO A 152 20.10 -0.33 -11.26
CA PRO A 152 20.25 0.96 -10.61
C PRO A 152 19.43 1.03 -9.31
N ARG A 153 19.96 1.68 -8.27
CA ARG A 153 19.29 1.88 -6.96
C ARG A 153 17.84 2.36 -7.04
N VAL A 154 17.44 3.06 -8.11
CA VAL A 154 16.05 3.48 -8.31
C VAL A 154 15.05 2.31 -8.25
N THR A 155 15.48 1.09 -8.61
CA THR A 155 14.64 -0.13 -8.50
C THR A 155 14.45 -0.60 -7.06
N ALA A 156 15.26 -0.10 -6.12
CA ALA A 156 15.26 -0.43 -4.70
C ALA A 156 14.40 0.51 -3.85
N LEU A 157 14.13 1.72 -4.34
CA LEU A 157 13.57 2.82 -3.53
C LEU A 157 12.25 2.46 -2.85
N GLU A 158 11.43 1.64 -3.52
CA GLU A 158 10.19 1.12 -2.95
C GLU A 158 10.46 0.26 -1.70
N THR A 159 11.38 -0.69 -1.79
CA THR A 159 11.78 -1.57 -0.68
C THR A 159 12.46 -0.76 0.44
N GLU A 160 13.31 0.22 0.09
CA GLU A 160 13.91 1.15 1.06
C GLU A 160 12.84 1.95 1.83
N TYR A 161 11.84 2.49 1.12
CA TYR A 161 10.73 3.23 1.72
C TYR A 161 9.89 2.35 2.64
N LEU A 162 9.47 1.17 2.17
CA LEU A 162 8.70 0.22 2.97
C LEU A 162 9.43 -0.17 4.25
N ARG A 163 10.74 -0.41 4.16
CA ARG A 163 11.57 -0.71 5.34
C ARG A 163 11.58 0.45 6.32
N ALA A 164 11.82 1.67 5.85
CA ALA A 164 11.89 2.86 6.71
C ALA A 164 10.57 3.10 7.47
N VAL A 165 9.42 2.97 6.79
CA VAL A 165 8.10 3.13 7.41
C VAL A 165 7.80 1.99 8.38
N THR A 166 8.11 0.75 8.02
CA THR A 166 7.91 -0.43 8.88
C THR A 166 8.73 -0.32 10.16
N GLU A 167 9.98 0.15 10.06
CA GLU A 167 10.87 0.35 11.20
C GLU A 167 10.35 1.45 12.13
N ALA A 168 9.89 2.56 11.56
CA ALA A 168 9.28 3.64 12.33
C ALA A 168 8.05 3.17 13.11
N GLU A 169 7.18 2.39 12.46
CA GLU A 169 5.98 1.86 13.10
C GLU A 169 6.33 0.85 14.20
N GLU A 170 7.26 -0.09 13.94
CA GLU A 170 7.67 -1.08 14.94
C GLU A 170 8.27 -0.40 16.18
N ARG A 171 9.15 0.57 15.98
CA ARG A 171 9.77 1.35 17.05
C ARG A 171 8.72 2.07 17.88
N TRP A 172 7.75 2.71 17.22
CA TRP A 172 6.66 3.41 17.90
C TRP A 172 5.80 2.44 18.72
N ILE A 173 5.39 1.30 18.15
CA ILE A 173 4.60 0.29 18.88
C ILE A 173 5.35 -0.23 20.10
N ARG A 174 6.65 -0.48 19.98
CA ARG A 174 7.49 -0.91 21.11
C ARG A 174 7.55 0.13 22.23
N SER A 175 7.56 1.42 21.88
CA SER A 175 7.43 2.52 22.86
C SER A 175 6.08 2.45 23.59
N ILE A 176 4.97 2.34 22.85
CA ILE A 176 3.63 2.25 23.45
C ILE A 176 3.49 1.03 24.36
N LEU A 177 4.03 -0.12 23.95
CA LEU A 177 4.07 -1.32 24.77
C LEU A 177 4.87 -1.13 26.06
N ASN A 178 5.93 -0.32 26.03
CA ASN A 178 6.66 0.05 27.23
C ASN A 178 5.82 0.95 28.13
N ASP A 179 5.15 1.96 27.58
CA ASP A 179 4.31 2.88 28.33
C ASP A 179 3.12 2.17 29.01
N LEU A 180 2.52 1.18 28.34
CA LEU A 180 1.50 0.30 28.92
C LEU A 180 2.06 -0.52 30.09
N ARG A 181 3.29 -1.04 29.94
CA ARG A 181 3.94 -1.86 30.96
C ARG A 181 4.35 -1.05 32.18
N THR A 182 4.78 0.21 31.99
CA THR A 182 5.19 1.10 33.09
C THR A 182 4.03 1.89 33.69
N GLY A 183 2.83 1.81 33.11
CA GLY A 183 1.66 2.57 33.56
C GLY A 183 1.68 4.04 33.15
N HIS A 184 2.54 4.43 32.20
CA HIS A 184 2.55 5.77 31.61
C HIS A 184 1.41 5.96 30.59
N LEU A 185 0.83 4.86 30.11
CA LEU A 185 -0.38 4.85 29.30
C LEU A 185 -1.46 4.04 30.01
N THR A 186 -2.55 4.71 30.40
CA THR A 186 -3.67 4.12 31.14
C THR A 186 -5.02 4.57 30.54
N TRP A 187 -6.07 3.82 30.85
CA TRP A 187 -7.43 4.11 30.39
C TRP A 187 -8.20 5.00 31.38
N THR A 188 -7.68 5.13 32.60
CA THR A 188 -8.23 6.02 33.61
C THR A 188 -7.62 7.40 33.41
N PRO A 189 -8.42 8.48 33.36
CA PRO A 189 -7.88 9.84 33.42
C PRO A 189 -6.96 9.98 34.62
N ALA A 190 -5.87 10.76 34.50
CA ALA A 190 -5.12 11.17 35.67
C ALA A 190 -6.10 11.79 36.67
N ALA A 191 -6.07 11.35 37.93
CA ALA A 191 -6.90 11.95 38.96
C ALA A 191 -6.63 13.45 39.00
N ASP A 192 -7.69 14.27 39.05
CA ASP A 192 -7.54 15.71 39.24
C ASP A 192 -6.66 15.97 40.47
N PRO A 193 -5.75 16.96 40.42
CA PRO A 193 -5.02 17.36 41.61
C PRO A 193 -6.03 17.66 42.73
N PRO A 194 -5.77 17.22 43.98
CA PRO A 194 -6.70 17.45 45.08
C PRO A 194 -7.02 18.94 45.15
N ASP A 195 -8.32 19.25 45.22
CA ASP A 195 -8.85 20.60 45.39
C ASP A 195 -8.03 21.28 46.51
N PRO A 196 -7.34 22.42 46.25
CA PRO A 196 -6.70 23.17 47.32
C PRO A 196 -7.84 23.64 48.22
N GLY A 197 -8.10 22.86 49.27
CA GLY A 197 -9.20 23.07 50.21
C GLY A 197 -9.26 24.53 50.66
N PRO A 198 -10.44 25.00 51.12
CA PRO A 198 -10.71 26.41 51.31
C PRO A 198 -9.56 27.08 52.07
N SER A 199 -8.97 28.10 51.44
CA SER A 199 -7.98 28.97 52.07
C SER A 199 -8.65 29.60 53.28
N ASP A 200 -8.32 29.12 54.48
CA ASP A 200 -8.74 29.73 55.73
C ASP A 200 -8.26 31.19 55.74
N ALA A 201 -9.22 32.11 55.76
CA ALA A 201 -9.06 33.55 55.85
C ALA A 201 -9.39 34.05 57.27
#